data_AF-A0A9D9GWN0-F1
#
_entry.id   AF-A0A9D9GWN0-F1
#
_cell.length_a   1.000
_cell.length_b   1.000
_cell.length_c   1.000
_cell.angle_alpha   90.00
_cell.angle_beta   90.00
_cell.angle_gamma   90.00
#
_symmetry.space_group_name_H-M   'P 1'
#
loop_
_entity.id
_entity.type
_entity.pdbx_description
1 polymer ?
#
loop_
_entity_poly.entity_id
_entity_poly.type
_entity_poly.pdbx_seq_one_letter_code
_entity_poly.pdbx_strand_id
1 'polypeptide(L)'
;MNSLKHKQKDIAPKPHLAEGELKAYLDHTSDNELEILSSSKVGCLSCGAVYSARDVHDWADEGGKMKAVCAHCGLPTVVGDASGLKIDKKSLDRLRRQPGYKAFDESNIEAIRDFCARYAEGKIAEDAKNEELFLFYCQKLCKQHDPIAIMDLADFYMRGGMSGKPDYDKALSYYELPEVAYSPLSLINKAIIFKRGSAKRKPNIAKCCDSLEKAALLGSVKARYMLSDLYTVGDGKREDPFFAFSLLESCYNFAYPVYLKKGFDPDADLGEIAIRLMQHYYYGIGTPVDMDAALAFAMVFTFCLALNKGEYCDAVLDEVDAILSDVSKKRGYTFGELVQDYDTFNDSLYLMPESMLKHIGKLDFNQKEGTLSFSLNCLSPFLLVDLANLSVKRVNKGATFVFDRVASIQIQEPRTPVSFNYSIAEDGSLSFYRLDEDDPIATIYFKKDGEQ
;
A
#
# COMPACT_ATOMS: atom_id res chain seq x y z
N MET A 1 68.21 0.93 -67.44
CA MET A 1 67.95 -0.47 -67.01
C MET A 1 68.09 -0.53 -65.50
N ASN A 2 67.16 -0.95 -64.66
CA ASN A 2 65.74 -1.26 -64.79
C ASN A 2 65.14 -1.05 -63.39
N SER A 3 64.04 -0.31 -63.29
CA SER A 3 63.28 -0.11 -62.07
C SER A 3 62.47 -1.38 -61.74
N LEU A 4 62.65 -1.93 -60.54
CA LEU A 4 61.80 -2.99 -60.02
C LEU A 4 60.72 -2.37 -59.14
N LYS A 5 59.51 -2.37 -59.71
CA LYS A 5 58.24 -1.99 -59.10
C LYS A 5 57.85 -2.98 -57.99
N HIS A 6 57.78 -2.53 -56.74
CA HIS A 6 56.94 -3.19 -55.75
C HIS A 6 55.52 -2.66 -55.89
N LYS A 7 54.60 -3.52 -56.35
CA LYS A 7 53.16 -3.27 -56.35
C LYS A 7 52.66 -3.23 -54.90
N GLN A 8 52.41 -2.03 -54.37
CA GLN A 8 51.45 -1.86 -53.28
C GLN A 8 50.09 -2.31 -53.82
N LYS A 9 49.52 -3.34 -53.19
CA LYS A 9 48.09 -3.64 -53.34
C LYS A 9 47.36 -2.54 -52.59
N ASP A 10 46.64 -1.68 -53.32
CA ASP A 10 45.65 -0.78 -52.77
C ASP A 10 44.62 -1.61 -51.99
N ILE A 11 44.77 -1.61 -50.66
CA ILE A 11 43.72 -2.07 -49.76
C ILE A 11 42.72 -0.92 -49.74
N ALA A 12 41.62 -1.08 -50.49
CA ALA A 12 40.50 -0.14 -50.46
C ALA A 12 40.13 0.14 -48.98
N PRO A 13 39.99 1.42 -48.58
CA PRO A 13 39.58 1.75 -47.22
C PRO A 13 38.22 1.08 -46.96
N LYS A 14 38.14 0.29 -45.88
CA LYS A 14 36.86 -0.21 -45.39
C LYS A 14 35.94 1.00 -45.21
N PRO A 15 34.70 0.97 -45.70
CA PRO A 15 33.81 2.11 -45.57
C PRO A 15 33.53 2.34 -44.09
N HIS A 16 34.15 3.37 -43.52
CA HIS A 16 33.64 4.03 -42.34
C HIS A 16 32.32 4.67 -42.74
N LEU A 17 31.20 4.05 -42.38
CA LEU A 17 29.86 4.64 -42.49
C LEU A 17 29.51 5.32 -41.16
N ALA A 18 28.92 6.51 -41.29
CA ALA A 18 28.86 7.58 -40.30
C ALA A 18 27.78 7.37 -39.22
N GLU A 19 28.00 7.98 -38.05
CA GLU A 19 27.05 8.13 -36.92
C GLU A 19 25.64 8.62 -37.31
N GLY A 20 25.42 9.08 -38.54
CA GLY A 20 24.14 9.59 -39.04
C GLY A 20 23.07 8.53 -39.37
N GLU A 21 23.43 7.26 -39.66
CA GLU A 21 22.40 6.25 -40.01
C GLU A 21 21.57 5.86 -38.78
N LEU A 22 22.20 5.51 -37.66
CA LEU A 22 21.48 5.20 -36.43
C LEU A 22 20.63 6.39 -35.96
N LYS A 23 21.19 7.60 -36.01
CA LYS A 23 20.45 8.82 -35.64
C LYS A 23 19.16 8.98 -36.46
N ALA A 24 19.22 8.74 -37.77
CA ALA A 24 18.03 8.80 -38.62
C ALA A 24 16.92 7.85 -38.12
N TYR A 25 17.25 6.61 -37.75
CA TYR A 25 16.25 5.70 -37.19
C TYR A 25 15.72 6.18 -35.83
N LEU A 26 16.58 6.74 -34.97
CA LEU A 26 16.17 7.24 -33.65
C LEU A 26 15.21 8.42 -33.75
N ASP A 27 15.43 9.32 -34.70
CA ASP A 27 14.55 10.47 -34.94
C ASP A 27 13.11 10.02 -35.28
N HIS A 28 12.93 8.81 -35.84
CA HIS A 28 11.63 8.20 -36.15
C HIS A 28 11.04 7.34 -35.03
N THR A 29 11.67 7.27 -33.85
CA THR A 29 11.10 6.58 -32.67
C THR A 29 10.29 7.50 -31.75
N SER A 30 10.34 8.81 -32.00
CA SER A 30 9.71 9.83 -31.16
C SER A 30 8.53 10.47 -31.89
N ASP A 31 7.42 10.65 -31.18
CA ASP A 31 6.22 11.32 -31.72
C ASP A 31 5.76 10.72 -33.06
N ASN A 32 5.73 9.38 -33.13
CA ASN A 32 5.66 8.64 -34.38
C ASN A 32 4.30 8.00 -34.66
N GLU A 33 3.25 8.42 -33.97
CA GLU A 33 1.91 7.83 -34.09
C GLU A 33 1.40 7.82 -35.53
N LEU A 34 1.45 8.97 -36.21
CA LEU A 34 0.99 9.10 -37.60
C LEU A 34 1.81 8.26 -38.57
N GLU A 35 3.12 8.13 -38.34
CA GLU A 35 4.00 7.29 -39.14
C GLU A 35 3.60 5.82 -39.04
N ILE A 36 3.42 5.33 -37.81
CA ILE A 36 3.07 3.93 -37.55
C ILE A 36 1.68 3.61 -38.10
N LEU A 37 0.71 4.50 -37.94
CA LEU A 37 -0.63 4.35 -38.51
C LEU A 37 -0.64 4.33 -40.05
N SER A 38 0.33 5.00 -40.67
CA SER A 38 0.52 5.03 -42.13
C SER A 38 1.40 3.88 -42.65
N SER A 39 1.97 3.09 -41.75
CA SER A 39 2.91 2.02 -42.08
C SER A 39 2.21 0.67 -42.30
N SER A 40 2.77 -0.15 -43.18
CA SER A 40 2.31 -1.53 -43.38
C SER A 40 3.05 -2.51 -42.46
N LYS A 41 4.32 -2.21 -42.19
CA LYS A 41 5.22 -2.98 -41.33
C LYS A 41 6.02 -2.04 -40.45
N VAL A 42 6.45 -2.56 -39.31
CA VAL A 42 7.28 -1.85 -38.34
C VAL A 42 8.49 -2.68 -37.97
N GLY A 43 9.52 -2.01 -37.47
CA GLY A 43 10.74 -2.61 -36.94
C GLY A 43 11.06 -2.05 -35.57
N CYS A 44 11.43 -2.90 -34.62
CA CYS A 44 11.92 -2.45 -33.33
C CYS A 44 13.44 -2.37 -33.35
N LEU A 45 13.99 -1.21 -32.97
CA LEU A 45 15.44 -1.04 -32.90
C LEU A 45 16.03 -1.95 -31.83
N SER A 46 15.45 -2.02 -30.63
CA SER A 46 15.98 -2.77 -29.48
C SER A 46 16.07 -4.29 -29.72
N CYS A 47 14.96 -4.95 -30.05
CA CYS A 47 14.94 -6.41 -30.26
C CYS A 47 15.24 -6.83 -31.70
N GLY A 48 15.11 -5.90 -32.67
CA GLY A 48 15.29 -6.19 -34.09
C GLY A 48 14.16 -7.01 -34.71
N ALA A 49 12.98 -7.07 -34.08
CA ALA A 49 11.80 -7.69 -34.65
C ALA A 49 11.25 -6.83 -35.81
N VAL A 50 10.70 -7.49 -36.83
CA VAL A 50 9.97 -6.86 -37.93
C VAL A 50 8.62 -7.56 -38.03
N TYR A 51 7.54 -6.80 -37.94
CA TYR A 51 6.17 -7.33 -37.82
C TYR A 51 5.14 -6.35 -38.37
N SER A 52 3.85 -6.71 -38.36
CA SER A 52 2.81 -5.84 -38.92
C SER A 52 2.66 -4.59 -38.07
N ALA A 53 2.50 -3.43 -38.71
CA ALA A 53 2.17 -2.20 -38.00
C ALA A 53 0.87 -2.32 -37.19
N ARG A 54 -0.03 -3.22 -37.61
CA ARG A 54 -1.32 -3.48 -36.95
C ARG A 54 -1.18 -4.17 -35.59
N ASP A 55 -0.04 -4.79 -35.29
CA ASP A 55 0.19 -5.46 -34.00
C ASP A 55 0.72 -4.48 -32.94
N VAL A 56 0.90 -3.19 -33.28
CA VAL A 56 1.22 -2.14 -32.32
C VAL A 56 -0.07 -1.71 -31.61
N HIS A 57 -0.16 -2.04 -30.32
CA HIS A 57 -1.35 -1.75 -29.51
C HIS A 57 -1.08 -0.87 -28.29
N ASP A 58 0.19 -0.64 -27.95
CA ASP A 58 0.60 0.10 -26.75
C ASP A 58 1.49 1.30 -27.12
N TRP A 59 1.41 2.36 -26.33
CA TRP A 59 2.02 3.65 -26.58
C TRP A 59 2.58 4.24 -25.29
N ALA A 60 3.82 4.73 -25.33
CA ALA A 60 4.40 5.49 -24.25
C ALA A 60 4.19 6.98 -24.49
N ASP A 61 3.65 7.69 -23.50
CA ASP A 61 3.44 9.15 -23.53
C ASP A 61 4.61 9.85 -22.83
N GLU A 62 5.34 10.68 -23.58
CA GLU A 62 6.39 11.54 -23.03
C GLU A 62 6.06 13.02 -23.27
N GLY A 63 5.16 13.55 -22.43
CA GLY A 63 4.78 14.97 -22.47
C GLY A 63 3.92 15.33 -23.68
N GLY A 64 2.99 14.45 -24.05
CA GLY A 64 2.11 14.57 -25.22
C GLY A 64 2.72 14.02 -26.51
N LYS A 65 3.95 13.49 -26.46
CA LYS A 65 4.61 12.85 -27.60
C LYS A 65 4.49 11.34 -27.50
N MET A 66 3.73 10.75 -28.42
CA MET A 66 3.44 9.32 -28.40
C MET A 66 4.54 8.53 -29.09
N LYS A 67 5.02 7.49 -28.41
CA LYS A 67 6.02 6.55 -28.93
C LYS A 67 5.42 5.15 -29.00
N ALA A 68 5.45 4.54 -30.18
CA ALA A 68 4.96 3.17 -30.35
C ALA A 68 5.79 2.17 -29.53
N VAL A 69 5.10 1.39 -28.69
CA VAL A 69 5.71 0.33 -27.87
C VAL A 69 5.80 -0.96 -28.67
N CYS A 70 6.97 -1.60 -28.63
CA CYS A 70 7.19 -2.82 -29.36
C CYS A 70 6.37 -3.98 -28.80
N ALA A 71 5.53 -4.59 -29.63
CA ALA A 71 4.73 -5.75 -29.26
C ALA A 71 5.58 -6.95 -28.81
N HIS A 72 6.87 -7.02 -29.14
CA HIS A 72 7.74 -8.16 -28.82
C HIS A 72 8.61 -7.99 -27.58
N CYS A 73 9.05 -6.76 -27.28
CA CYS A 73 9.96 -6.50 -26.16
C CYS A 73 9.48 -5.40 -25.22
N GLY A 74 8.32 -4.78 -25.47
CA GLY A 74 7.76 -3.78 -24.57
C GLY A 74 8.51 -2.45 -24.51
N LEU A 75 9.48 -2.20 -25.41
CA LEU A 75 10.25 -0.95 -25.44
C LEU A 75 9.73 0.01 -26.51
N PRO A 76 9.70 1.33 -26.26
CA PRO A 76 9.20 2.35 -27.18
C PRO A 76 10.24 2.74 -28.23
N THR A 77 10.69 1.75 -29.02
CA THR A 77 11.78 1.90 -30.01
C THR A 77 11.37 1.41 -31.40
N VAL A 78 10.09 1.55 -31.72
CA VAL A 78 9.49 1.09 -32.98
C VAL A 78 9.61 2.18 -34.04
N VAL A 79 9.90 1.77 -35.29
CA VAL A 79 9.95 2.63 -36.49
C VAL A 79 9.09 2.00 -37.59
N GLY A 80 8.33 2.81 -38.32
CA GLY A 80 7.44 2.37 -39.40
C GLY A 80 8.09 2.47 -40.78
N ASP A 81 7.60 1.71 -41.76
CA ASP A 81 8.08 1.81 -43.15
C ASP A 81 7.62 3.09 -43.86
N ALA A 82 6.61 3.80 -43.32
CA ALA A 82 6.22 5.12 -43.79
C ALA A 82 7.31 6.20 -43.55
N SER A 83 8.29 5.95 -42.68
CA SER A 83 9.50 6.80 -42.54
C SER A 83 10.33 6.89 -43.83
N GLY A 84 10.13 5.95 -44.77
CA GLY A 84 11.00 5.79 -45.94
C GLY A 84 12.31 5.06 -45.63
N LEU A 85 12.55 4.69 -44.36
CA LEU A 85 13.71 3.91 -43.97
C LEU A 85 13.53 2.43 -44.33
N LYS A 86 14.67 1.73 -44.47
CA LYS A 86 14.68 0.33 -44.85
C LYS A 86 14.40 -0.58 -43.65
N ILE A 87 13.12 -0.86 -43.41
CA ILE A 87 12.66 -1.73 -42.33
C ILE A 87 12.68 -3.21 -42.76
N ASP A 88 13.79 -3.89 -42.51
CA ASP A 88 13.93 -5.34 -42.63
C ASP A 88 14.98 -5.89 -41.65
N LYS A 89 14.94 -7.20 -41.41
CA LYS A 89 15.79 -7.87 -40.42
C LYS A 89 17.28 -7.64 -40.66
N LYS A 90 17.73 -7.66 -41.92
CA LYS A 90 19.15 -7.48 -42.29
C LYS A 90 19.60 -6.05 -41.99
N SER A 91 18.74 -5.07 -42.26
CA SER A 91 19.01 -3.65 -41.99
C SER A 91 19.06 -3.37 -40.48
N LEU A 92 18.09 -3.88 -39.70
CA LEU A 92 18.09 -3.72 -38.24
C LEU A 92 19.28 -4.43 -37.57
N ASP A 93 19.59 -5.68 -37.95
CA ASP A 93 20.74 -6.39 -37.41
C ASP A 93 22.08 -5.73 -37.82
N ARG A 94 22.11 -4.98 -38.93
CA ARG A 94 23.26 -4.15 -39.30
C ARG A 94 23.39 -2.94 -38.39
N LEU A 95 22.30 -2.22 -38.12
CA LEU A 95 22.28 -1.06 -37.20
C LEU A 95 22.76 -1.45 -35.80
N ARG A 96 22.30 -2.59 -35.28
CA ARG A 96 22.67 -3.12 -33.97
C ARG A 96 24.18 -3.41 -33.81
N ARG A 97 24.91 -3.52 -34.91
CA ARG A 97 26.36 -3.75 -34.94
C ARG A 97 27.17 -2.46 -35.13
N GLN A 98 26.52 -1.31 -35.29
CA GLN A 98 27.20 -0.04 -35.51
C GLN A 98 27.85 0.48 -34.22
N PRO A 99 29.00 1.19 -34.32
CA PRO A 99 29.51 2.00 -33.23
C PRO A 99 28.42 2.97 -32.74
N GLY A 100 28.26 3.10 -31.43
CA GLY A 100 27.22 3.95 -30.82
C GLY A 100 25.90 3.24 -30.51
N TYR A 101 25.60 2.10 -31.15
CA TYR A 101 24.37 1.35 -30.82
C TYR A 101 24.34 0.87 -29.36
N LYS A 102 25.50 0.52 -28.80
CA LYS A 102 25.62 0.15 -27.38
C LYS A 102 25.14 1.28 -26.45
N ALA A 103 25.52 2.53 -26.75
CA ALA A 103 25.09 3.68 -25.95
C ALA A 103 23.57 3.90 -26.06
N PHE A 104 22.98 3.66 -27.24
CA PHE A 104 21.53 3.64 -27.40
C PHE A 104 20.87 2.52 -26.59
N ASP A 105 21.38 1.27 -26.64
CA ASP A 105 20.82 0.17 -25.84
C ASP A 105 20.92 0.44 -24.34
N GLU A 106 22.01 1.07 -23.89
CA GLU A 106 22.21 1.51 -22.51
C GLU A 106 21.29 2.69 -22.15
N SER A 107 20.94 3.58 -23.09
CA SER A 107 19.97 4.65 -22.85
C SER A 107 18.54 4.17 -22.63
N ASN A 108 18.22 2.92 -23.03
CA ASN A 108 16.89 2.34 -22.85
C ASN A 108 16.62 1.89 -21.40
N ILE A 109 17.52 2.12 -20.44
CA ILE A 109 17.35 1.71 -19.04
C ILE A 109 16.05 2.27 -18.44
N GLU A 110 15.70 3.53 -18.69
CA GLU A 110 14.46 4.11 -18.15
C GLU A 110 13.21 3.45 -18.73
N ALA A 111 13.20 3.13 -20.03
CA ALA A 111 12.09 2.39 -20.65
C ALA A 111 11.99 0.95 -20.11
N ILE A 112 13.13 0.33 -19.79
CA ILE A 112 13.17 -0.98 -19.15
C ILE A 112 12.59 -0.91 -17.72
N ARG A 113 12.94 0.13 -16.95
CA ARG A 113 12.37 0.38 -15.61
C ARG A 113 10.87 0.59 -15.68
N ASP A 114 10.39 1.41 -16.62
CA ASP A 114 8.96 1.65 -16.83
C ASP A 114 8.21 0.35 -17.16
N PHE A 115 8.76 -0.48 -18.06
CA PHE A 115 8.19 -1.79 -18.35
C PHE A 115 8.07 -2.65 -17.09
N CYS A 116 9.15 -2.75 -16.29
CA CYS A 116 9.14 -3.56 -15.07
C CYS A 116 8.14 -3.04 -14.04
N ALA A 117 8.07 -1.72 -13.83
CA ALA A 117 7.12 -1.10 -12.92
C ALA A 117 5.67 -1.35 -13.35
N ARG A 118 5.35 -1.13 -14.63
CA ARG A 118 4.00 -1.39 -15.18
C ARG A 118 3.62 -2.87 -15.08
N TYR A 119 4.57 -3.79 -15.28
CA TYR A 119 4.33 -5.21 -15.06
C TYR A 119 4.05 -5.52 -13.59
N ALA A 120 4.88 -5.00 -12.66
CA ALA A 120 4.70 -5.21 -11.22
C ALA A 120 3.38 -4.63 -10.67
N GLU A 121 2.90 -3.53 -11.27
CA GLU A 121 1.62 -2.89 -10.96
C GLU A 121 0.40 -3.57 -11.62
N GLY A 122 0.61 -4.63 -12.43
CA GLY A 122 -0.47 -5.33 -13.14
C GLY A 122 -1.07 -4.53 -14.32
N LYS A 123 -0.39 -3.47 -14.79
CA LYS A 123 -0.79 -2.69 -15.97
C LYS A 123 -0.42 -3.37 -17.28
N ILE A 124 0.49 -4.33 -17.24
CA ILE A 124 0.83 -5.21 -18.36
C ILE A 124 0.28 -6.59 -18.05
N ALA A 125 -0.31 -7.26 -19.05
CA ALA A 125 -0.88 -8.59 -18.86
C ALA A 125 0.18 -9.58 -18.36
N GLU A 126 -0.14 -10.30 -17.28
CA GLU A 126 0.68 -11.39 -16.75
C GLU A 126 0.54 -12.64 -17.63
N ASP A 127 1.23 -12.64 -18.78
CA ASP A 127 1.39 -13.80 -19.64
C ASP A 127 2.84 -14.30 -19.66
N ALA A 128 3.06 -15.50 -20.20
CA ALA A 128 4.37 -16.14 -20.21
C ALA A 128 5.46 -15.28 -20.89
N LYS A 129 5.09 -14.50 -21.91
CA LYS A 129 6.03 -13.67 -22.66
C LYS A 129 6.40 -12.41 -21.87
N ASN A 130 5.42 -11.73 -21.28
CA ASN A 130 5.67 -10.54 -20.48
C ASN A 130 6.40 -10.89 -19.18
N GLU A 131 6.10 -12.05 -18.57
CA GLU A 131 6.86 -12.57 -17.41
C GLU A 131 8.33 -12.85 -17.78
N GLU A 132 8.59 -13.49 -18.92
CA GLU A 132 9.95 -13.74 -19.38
C GLU A 132 10.73 -12.43 -19.62
N LEU A 133 10.07 -11.43 -20.23
CA LEU A 133 10.64 -10.09 -20.41
C LEU A 133 10.91 -9.39 -19.08
N PHE A 134 9.96 -9.42 -18.15
CA PHE A 134 10.11 -8.84 -16.81
C PHE A 134 11.32 -9.44 -16.09
N LEU A 135 11.42 -10.77 -16.06
CA LEU A 135 12.55 -11.46 -15.44
C LEU A 135 13.88 -11.12 -16.13
N PHE A 136 13.91 -11.11 -17.46
CA PHE A 136 15.10 -10.72 -18.22
C PHE A 136 15.54 -9.30 -17.91
N TYR A 137 14.60 -8.36 -17.86
CA TYR A 137 14.85 -6.95 -17.62
C TYR A 137 15.25 -6.65 -16.19
N CYS A 138 14.55 -7.19 -15.19
CA CYS A 138 14.98 -7.03 -13.80
C CYS A 138 16.34 -7.69 -13.57
N GLN A 139 16.67 -8.81 -14.22
CA GLN A 139 18.03 -9.37 -14.14
C GLN A 139 19.09 -8.46 -14.78
N LYS A 140 18.76 -7.76 -15.88
CA LYS A 140 19.64 -6.76 -16.50
C LYS A 140 19.90 -5.60 -15.54
N LEU A 141 18.86 -5.07 -14.90
CA LEU A 141 18.93 -3.96 -13.94
C LEU A 141 19.61 -4.37 -12.63
N CYS A 142 19.37 -5.58 -12.13
CA CYS A 142 20.02 -6.13 -10.94
C CYS A 142 21.54 -6.23 -11.12
N LYS A 143 22.04 -6.58 -12.31
CA LYS A 143 23.49 -6.53 -12.64
C LYS A 143 24.08 -5.12 -12.59
N GLN A 144 23.24 -4.09 -12.63
CA GLN A 144 23.62 -2.69 -12.47
C GLN A 144 23.37 -2.18 -11.04
N HIS A 145 23.14 -3.09 -10.09
CA HIS A 145 22.87 -2.77 -8.68
C HIS A 145 21.62 -1.90 -8.48
N ASP A 146 20.61 -2.04 -9.35
CA ASP A 146 19.35 -1.32 -9.23
C ASP A 146 18.50 -1.90 -8.08
N PRO A 147 18.25 -1.13 -6.99
CA PRO A 147 17.53 -1.64 -5.82
C PRO A 147 16.06 -1.95 -6.09
N ILE A 148 15.41 -1.24 -7.02
CA ILE A 148 14.00 -1.46 -7.36
C ILE A 148 13.89 -2.81 -8.06
N ALA A 149 14.71 -3.06 -9.07
CA ALA A 149 14.71 -4.34 -9.80
C ALA A 149 15.08 -5.53 -8.90
N ILE A 150 15.96 -5.32 -7.91
CA ILE A 150 16.27 -6.35 -6.91
C ILE A 150 15.03 -6.67 -6.06
N MET A 151 14.32 -5.65 -5.57
CA MET A 151 13.08 -5.85 -4.82
C MET A 151 12.00 -6.52 -5.67
N ASP A 152 11.82 -6.09 -6.93
CA ASP A 152 10.84 -6.65 -7.86
C ASP A 152 11.10 -8.15 -8.12
N LEU A 153 12.36 -8.56 -8.30
CA LEU A 153 12.72 -9.98 -8.42
C LEU A 153 12.43 -10.74 -7.13
N ALA A 154 12.77 -10.17 -5.98
CA ALA A 154 12.53 -10.80 -4.70
C ALA A 154 11.02 -11.02 -4.46
N ASP A 155 10.21 -10.00 -4.72
CA ASP A 155 8.74 -10.03 -4.60
C ASP A 155 8.10 -10.98 -5.61
N PHE A 156 8.64 -11.06 -6.84
CA PHE A 156 8.23 -12.07 -7.81
C PHE A 156 8.44 -13.49 -7.28
N TYR A 157 9.63 -13.79 -6.73
CA TYR A 157 9.90 -15.11 -6.16
C TYR A 157 9.12 -15.37 -4.86
N MET A 158 8.75 -14.34 -4.10
CA MET A 158 7.88 -14.46 -2.92
C MET A 158 6.45 -14.89 -3.28
N ARG A 159 5.90 -14.35 -4.37
CA ARG A 159 4.54 -14.65 -4.84
C ARG A 159 4.48 -15.91 -5.69
N GLY A 160 5.54 -16.17 -6.47
CA GLY A 160 5.52 -17.11 -7.58
C GLY A 160 5.00 -16.42 -8.85
N GLY A 161 5.51 -16.84 -10.02
CA GLY A 161 4.99 -16.40 -11.31
C GLY A 161 3.65 -17.03 -11.65
N MET A 162 3.12 -16.75 -12.84
CA MET A 162 1.77 -17.14 -13.31
C MET A 162 1.40 -18.62 -13.06
N SER A 163 2.37 -19.52 -13.23
CA SER A 163 2.20 -20.97 -13.01
C SER A 163 3.17 -21.55 -11.97
N GLY A 164 3.95 -20.67 -11.34
CA GLY A 164 5.00 -21.02 -10.40
C GLY A 164 4.52 -20.98 -8.96
N LYS A 165 5.00 -21.91 -8.14
CA LYS A 165 4.91 -21.76 -6.68
C LYS A 165 5.98 -20.76 -6.21
N PRO A 166 5.77 -20.07 -5.08
CA PRO A 166 6.81 -19.29 -4.42
C PRO A 166 8.16 -20.03 -4.31
N ASP A 167 9.25 -19.33 -4.59
CA ASP A 167 10.62 -19.78 -4.36
C ASP A 167 11.26 -18.88 -3.29
N TYR A 168 10.94 -19.18 -2.03
CA TYR A 168 11.44 -18.41 -0.89
C TYR A 168 12.96 -18.43 -0.75
N ASP A 169 13.64 -19.46 -1.28
CA ASP A 169 15.10 -19.50 -1.23
C ASP A 169 15.72 -18.49 -2.20
N LYS A 170 15.15 -18.33 -3.40
CA LYS A 170 15.55 -17.26 -4.33
C LYS A 170 15.16 -15.90 -3.82
N ALA A 171 13.93 -15.72 -3.34
CA ALA A 171 13.48 -14.45 -2.76
C ALA A 171 14.43 -13.98 -1.66
N LEU A 172 14.75 -14.86 -0.71
CA LEU A 172 15.69 -14.55 0.37
C LEU A 172 17.08 -14.16 -0.17
N SER A 173 17.58 -14.84 -1.21
CA SER A 173 18.88 -14.49 -1.80
C SER A 173 18.92 -13.09 -2.42
N TYR A 174 17.81 -12.61 -2.98
CA TYR A 174 17.69 -11.24 -3.48
C TYR A 174 17.53 -10.23 -2.34
N TYR A 175 16.71 -10.53 -1.33
CA TYR A 175 16.58 -9.67 -0.14
C TYR A 175 17.87 -9.57 0.69
N GLU A 176 18.82 -10.49 0.54
CA GLU A 176 20.13 -10.45 1.18
C GLU A 176 21.15 -9.59 0.41
N LEU A 177 20.81 -9.09 -0.78
CA LEU A 177 21.71 -8.20 -1.54
C LEU A 177 21.91 -6.85 -0.83
N PRO A 178 23.16 -6.32 -0.79
CA PRO A 178 23.51 -5.14 0.02
C PRO A 178 22.64 -3.91 -0.23
N GLU A 179 22.19 -3.72 -1.47
CA GLU A 179 21.40 -2.57 -1.91
C GLU A 179 20.03 -2.49 -1.22
N VAL A 180 19.49 -3.64 -0.79
CA VAL A 180 18.13 -3.75 -0.24
C VAL A 180 18.07 -4.43 1.13
N ALA A 181 19.16 -5.02 1.60
CA ALA A 181 19.18 -5.91 2.77
C ALA A 181 18.65 -5.27 4.07
N TYR A 182 18.70 -3.94 4.16
CA TYR A 182 18.24 -3.15 5.30
C TYR A 182 17.02 -2.27 4.98
N SER A 183 16.38 -2.46 3.82
CA SER A 183 15.07 -1.86 3.55
C SER A 183 14.02 -2.47 4.50
N PRO A 184 13.11 -1.68 5.09
CA PRO A 184 12.03 -2.21 5.94
C PRO A 184 11.21 -3.29 5.25
N LEU A 185 10.90 -3.12 3.97
CA LEU A 185 10.13 -4.09 3.19
C LEU A 185 10.89 -5.42 3.02
N SER A 186 12.19 -5.36 2.70
CA SER A 186 13.06 -6.53 2.63
C SER A 186 13.13 -7.26 3.98
N LEU A 187 13.30 -6.51 5.07
CA LEU A 187 13.35 -7.07 6.43
C LEU A 187 12.03 -7.77 6.82
N ILE A 188 10.88 -7.17 6.50
CA ILE A 188 9.56 -7.80 6.69
C ILE A 188 9.45 -9.10 5.88
N ASN A 189 9.79 -9.07 4.59
CA ASN A 189 9.65 -10.25 3.73
C ASN A 189 10.62 -11.37 4.14
N LYS A 190 11.85 -11.04 4.57
CA LYS A 190 12.75 -12.01 5.21
C LYS A 190 12.14 -12.58 6.48
N ALA A 191 11.50 -11.77 7.32
CA ALA A 191 10.84 -12.27 8.51
C ALA A 191 9.72 -13.27 8.19
N ILE A 192 8.92 -13.00 7.15
CA ILE A 192 7.89 -13.94 6.66
C ILE A 192 8.53 -15.26 6.21
N ILE A 193 9.60 -15.19 5.41
CA ILE A 193 10.35 -16.38 4.98
C ILE A 193 10.90 -17.14 6.19
N PHE A 194 11.49 -16.44 7.17
CA PHE A 194 12.03 -17.09 8.37
C PHE A 194 10.95 -17.73 9.23
N LYS A 195 9.77 -17.11 9.38
CA LYS A 195 8.64 -17.70 10.11
C LYS A 195 8.13 -18.98 9.43
N ARG A 196 8.02 -18.96 8.10
CA ARG A 196 7.47 -20.08 7.31
C ARG A 196 8.48 -21.19 7.01
N GLY A 197 9.75 -20.84 6.86
CA GLY A 197 10.75 -21.70 6.22
C GLY A 197 10.62 -21.70 4.69
N SER A 198 11.49 -22.49 4.05
CA SER A 198 11.59 -22.68 2.60
C SER A 198 11.90 -24.15 2.29
N ALA A 199 12.08 -24.47 1.00
CA ALA A 199 12.48 -25.82 0.59
C ALA A 199 13.83 -26.25 1.20
N LYS A 200 14.77 -25.31 1.35
CA LYS A 200 16.12 -25.58 1.89
C LYS A 200 16.27 -25.23 3.37
N ARG A 201 15.31 -24.54 3.99
CA ARG A 201 15.46 -23.98 5.34
C ARG A 201 14.23 -24.26 6.18
N LYS A 202 14.43 -24.78 7.39
CA LYS A 202 13.35 -24.88 8.38
C LYS A 202 12.96 -23.48 8.89
N PRO A 203 11.73 -23.30 9.40
CA PRO A 203 11.35 -22.13 10.18
C PRO A 203 12.41 -21.73 11.22
N ASN A 204 12.65 -20.44 11.37
CA ASN A 204 13.55 -19.85 12.33
C ASN A 204 12.93 -18.57 12.91
N ILE A 205 12.22 -18.73 14.03
CA ILE A 205 11.51 -17.62 14.66
C ILE A 205 12.49 -16.57 15.22
N ALA A 206 13.66 -16.95 15.72
CA ALA A 206 14.64 -15.98 16.21
C ALA A 206 15.09 -15.00 15.11
N LYS A 207 15.33 -15.48 13.89
CA LYS A 207 15.64 -14.62 12.73
C LYS A 207 14.42 -13.81 12.24
N CYS A 208 13.22 -14.36 12.40
CA CYS A 208 11.97 -13.62 12.16
C CYS A 208 11.90 -12.41 13.10
N CYS A 209 12.01 -12.62 14.41
CA CYS A 209 12.01 -11.55 15.41
C CYS A 209 13.09 -10.51 15.12
N ASP A 210 14.35 -10.92 14.92
CA ASP A 210 15.45 -10.00 14.63
C ASP A 210 15.21 -9.15 13.38
N SER A 211 14.62 -9.73 12.34
CA SER A 211 14.29 -9.00 11.11
C SER A 211 13.15 -7.99 11.34
N LEU A 212 12.10 -8.38 12.06
CA LEU A 212 11.00 -7.48 12.39
C LEU A 212 11.43 -6.36 13.35
N GLU A 213 12.25 -6.65 14.36
CA GLU A 213 12.81 -5.64 15.28
C GLU A 213 13.61 -4.58 14.50
N LYS A 214 14.44 -5.01 13.56
CA LYS A 214 15.16 -4.09 12.67
C LYS A 214 14.23 -3.26 11.80
N ALA A 215 13.20 -3.87 11.21
CA ALA A 215 12.23 -3.12 10.39
C ALA A 215 11.42 -2.12 11.24
N ALA A 216 11.03 -2.50 12.46
CA ALA A 216 10.34 -1.63 13.41
C ALA A 216 11.22 -0.46 13.87
N LEU A 217 12.51 -0.70 14.12
CA LEU A 217 13.49 0.36 14.42
C LEU A 217 13.66 1.36 13.26
N LEU A 218 13.44 0.91 12.02
CA LEU A 218 13.42 1.78 10.83
C LEU A 218 12.05 2.45 10.59
N GLY A 219 11.11 2.30 11.52
CA GLY A 219 9.82 3.00 11.53
C GLY A 219 8.64 2.22 10.94
N SER A 220 8.85 0.99 10.46
CA SER A 220 7.76 0.20 9.87
C SER A 220 6.66 -0.10 10.89
N VAL A 221 5.43 0.28 10.56
CA VAL A 221 4.23 -0.04 11.34
C VAL A 221 3.88 -1.51 11.16
N LYS A 222 4.05 -2.04 9.94
CA LYS A 222 3.83 -3.45 9.61
C LYS A 222 4.68 -4.38 10.44
N ALA A 223 5.97 -4.06 10.56
CA ALA A 223 6.85 -4.83 11.43
C ALA A 223 6.42 -4.81 12.89
N ARG A 224 5.89 -3.67 13.39
CA ARG A 224 5.42 -3.54 14.78
C ARG A 224 4.18 -4.37 15.07
N TYR A 225 3.14 -4.35 14.22
CA TYR A 225 1.99 -5.22 14.46
C TYR A 225 2.34 -6.71 14.25
N MET A 226 3.26 -7.05 13.34
CA MET A 226 3.75 -8.43 13.21
C MET A 226 4.56 -8.89 14.43
N LEU A 227 5.27 -7.99 15.10
CA LEU A 227 5.92 -8.28 16.38
C LEU A 227 4.89 -8.53 17.48
N SER A 228 3.77 -7.79 17.49
CA SER A 228 2.70 -8.02 18.46
C SER A 228 2.19 -9.47 18.38
N ASP A 229 1.99 -10.02 17.17
CA ASP A 229 1.59 -11.42 16.97
C ASP A 229 2.56 -12.41 17.65
N LEU A 230 3.86 -12.13 17.62
CA LEU A 230 4.89 -12.98 18.24
C LEU A 230 4.88 -12.87 19.77
N TYR A 231 4.68 -11.67 20.31
CA TYR A 231 4.56 -11.45 21.76
C TYR A 231 3.25 -12.01 22.33
N THR A 232 2.18 -12.03 21.54
CA THR A 232 0.88 -12.62 21.92
C THR A 232 0.99 -14.12 22.20
N VAL A 233 1.76 -14.88 21.41
CA VAL A 233 1.86 -16.34 21.55
C VAL A 233 3.18 -16.83 22.16
N GLY A 234 4.14 -15.93 22.41
CA GLY A 234 5.47 -16.30 22.93
C GLY A 234 6.36 -17.00 21.90
N ASP A 235 6.16 -16.76 20.60
CA ASP A 235 6.94 -17.37 19.54
C ASP A 235 8.30 -16.67 19.40
N GLY A 236 9.37 -17.33 19.86
CA GLY A 236 10.76 -16.85 19.76
C GLY A 236 11.14 -15.72 20.73
N LYS A 237 10.18 -15.24 21.52
CA LYS A 237 10.34 -14.33 22.66
C LYS A 237 9.52 -14.85 23.84
N ARG A 238 9.71 -14.27 25.02
CA ARG A 238 8.79 -14.53 26.13
C ARG A 238 7.43 -13.91 25.79
N GLU A 239 6.36 -14.69 25.97
CA GLU A 239 5.00 -14.21 25.85
C GLU A 239 4.79 -12.97 26.73
N ASP A 240 4.25 -11.92 26.13
CA ASP A 240 3.90 -10.67 26.80
C ASP A 240 2.67 -10.05 26.11
N PRO A 241 1.46 -10.52 26.46
CA PRO A 241 0.23 -10.07 25.82
C PRO A 241 -0.06 -8.59 26.05
N PHE A 242 0.32 -8.03 27.20
CA PHE A 242 0.16 -6.61 27.51
C PHE A 242 1.05 -5.75 26.61
N PHE A 243 2.31 -6.15 26.42
CA PHE A 243 3.20 -5.48 25.49
C PHE A 243 2.69 -5.60 24.05
N ALA A 244 2.23 -6.78 23.63
CA ALA A 244 1.63 -7.00 22.32
C ALA A 244 0.44 -6.06 22.06
N PHE A 245 -0.48 -5.96 23.02
CA PHE A 245 -1.63 -5.07 22.95
C PHE A 245 -1.20 -3.59 22.84
N SER A 246 -0.26 -3.14 23.67
CA SER A 246 0.25 -1.76 23.61
C SER A 246 0.90 -1.41 22.27
N LEU A 247 1.56 -2.37 21.60
CA LEU A 247 2.09 -2.19 20.25
C LEU A 247 0.96 -1.97 19.24
N LEU A 248 -0.13 -2.74 19.34
CA LEU A 248 -1.29 -2.62 18.46
C LEU A 248 -1.99 -1.27 18.62
N GLU A 249 -2.20 -0.80 19.85
CA GLU A 249 -2.77 0.53 20.12
C GLU A 249 -1.91 1.63 19.52
N SER A 250 -0.59 1.54 19.68
CA SER A 250 0.35 2.48 19.06
C SER A 250 0.29 2.45 17.52
N CYS A 251 0.18 1.26 16.92
CA CYS A 251 0.04 1.10 15.48
C CYS A 251 -1.28 1.71 14.98
N TYR A 252 -2.39 1.46 15.68
CA TYR A 252 -3.70 1.99 15.34
C TYR A 252 -3.75 3.52 15.39
N ASN A 253 -3.23 4.10 16.47
CA ASN A 253 -3.14 5.55 16.62
C ASN A 253 -2.33 6.23 15.50
N PHE A 254 -1.34 5.53 14.93
CA PHE A 254 -0.62 5.99 13.75
C PHE A 254 -1.40 5.76 12.45
N ALA A 255 -1.92 4.55 12.24
CA ALA A 255 -2.55 4.12 10.99
C ALA A 255 -3.90 4.82 10.74
N TYR A 256 -4.68 5.07 11.78
CA TYR A 256 -6.01 5.66 11.69
C TYR A 256 -6.03 7.03 10.97
N PRO A 257 -5.26 8.05 11.41
CA PRO A 257 -5.24 9.34 10.70
C PRO A 257 -4.60 9.25 9.32
N VAL A 258 -3.65 8.33 9.10
CA VAL A 258 -3.03 8.09 7.79
C VAL A 258 -4.08 7.58 6.81
N TYR A 259 -4.83 6.54 7.21
CA TYR A 259 -5.88 5.93 6.40
C TYR A 259 -6.96 6.95 6.02
N LEU A 260 -7.41 7.74 6.99
CA LEU A 260 -8.42 8.76 6.76
C LEU A 260 -7.96 9.87 5.81
N LYS A 261 -6.67 10.16 5.76
CA LYS A 261 -6.13 11.19 4.86
C LYS A 261 -5.91 10.66 3.43
N LYS A 262 -5.32 9.47 3.27
CA LYS A 262 -4.84 8.99 1.96
C LYS A 262 -5.38 7.63 1.51
N GLY A 263 -6.20 6.97 2.33
CA GLY A 263 -6.69 5.61 2.08
C GLY A 263 -5.68 4.54 2.50
N PHE A 264 -5.74 3.38 1.84
CA PHE A 264 -4.87 2.24 2.10
C PHE A 264 -3.38 2.60 2.14
N ASP A 265 -2.68 2.09 3.15
CA ASP A 265 -1.23 2.15 3.28
C ASP A 265 -0.71 0.73 3.55
N PRO A 266 0.18 0.19 2.70
CA PRO A 266 0.65 -1.18 2.85
C PRO A 266 1.59 -1.40 4.05
N ASP A 267 2.21 -0.34 4.60
CA ASP A 267 2.99 -0.41 5.84
C ASP A 267 2.11 -0.18 7.07
N ALA A 268 1.09 0.67 6.97
CA ALA A 268 0.16 1.01 8.06
C ALA A 268 -1.28 0.57 7.75
N ASP A 269 -1.45 -0.73 7.45
CA ASP A 269 -2.76 -1.28 7.10
C ASP A 269 -3.71 -1.26 8.30
N LEU A 270 -4.67 -0.33 8.26
CA LEU A 270 -5.66 -0.13 9.32
C LEU A 270 -6.53 -1.38 9.54
N GLY A 271 -6.84 -2.14 8.47
CA GLY A 271 -7.65 -3.35 8.56
C GLY A 271 -6.92 -4.46 9.32
N GLU A 272 -5.66 -4.71 8.97
CA GLU A 272 -4.79 -5.69 9.66
C GLU A 272 -4.58 -5.36 11.13
N ILE A 273 -4.51 -4.07 11.47
CA ILE A 273 -4.39 -3.64 12.88
C ILE A 273 -5.74 -3.80 13.59
N ALA A 274 -6.84 -3.41 12.95
CA ALA A 274 -8.19 -3.49 13.52
C ALA A 274 -8.59 -4.93 13.85
N ILE A 275 -8.32 -5.90 12.95
CA ILE A 275 -8.67 -7.29 13.23
C ILE A 275 -7.90 -7.88 14.42
N ARG A 276 -6.65 -7.47 14.63
CA ARG A 276 -5.86 -7.88 15.79
C ARG A 276 -6.38 -7.24 17.08
N LEU A 277 -6.72 -5.96 17.05
CA LEU A 277 -7.35 -5.29 18.19
C LEU A 277 -8.70 -5.92 18.55
N MET A 278 -9.52 -6.23 17.54
CA MET A 278 -10.77 -6.99 17.71
C MET A 278 -10.52 -8.29 18.47
N GLN A 279 -9.56 -9.12 18.01
CA GLN A 279 -9.23 -10.39 18.68
C GLN A 279 -8.75 -10.16 20.13
N HIS A 280 -7.89 -9.17 20.35
CA HIS A 280 -7.38 -8.87 21.68
C HIS A 280 -8.49 -8.46 22.66
N TYR A 281 -9.42 -7.60 22.24
CA TYR A 281 -10.55 -7.20 23.07
C TYR A 281 -11.57 -8.33 23.27
N TYR A 282 -11.84 -9.13 22.23
CA TYR A 282 -12.81 -10.23 22.30
C TYR A 282 -12.34 -11.35 23.23
N TYR A 283 -11.06 -11.75 23.13
CA TYR A 283 -10.48 -12.83 23.92
C TYR A 283 -9.80 -12.37 25.22
N GLY A 284 -9.66 -11.07 25.45
CA GLY A 284 -8.98 -10.50 26.63
C GLY A 284 -7.46 -10.72 26.62
N ILE A 285 -6.82 -10.58 25.46
CA ILE A 285 -5.38 -10.81 25.29
C ILE A 285 -4.63 -9.51 25.62
N GLY A 286 -4.03 -9.44 26.81
CA GLY A 286 -3.30 -8.24 27.25
C GLY A 286 -4.18 -7.03 27.57
N THR A 287 -5.50 -7.24 27.61
CA THR A 287 -6.52 -6.24 27.93
C THR A 287 -7.72 -6.95 28.58
N PRO A 288 -8.54 -6.30 29.41
CA PRO A 288 -9.83 -6.85 29.81
C PRO A 288 -10.71 -7.17 28.60
N VAL A 289 -11.61 -8.15 28.74
CA VAL A 289 -12.61 -8.43 27.70
C VAL A 289 -13.51 -7.22 27.53
N ASP A 290 -13.60 -6.71 26.30
CA ASP A 290 -14.49 -5.62 25.91
C ASP A 290 -15.18 -5.97 24.59
N MET A 291 -16.44 -6.40 24.69
CA MET A 291 -17.21 -6.87 23.53
C MET A 291 -17.60 -5.73 22.60
N ASP A 292 -17.78 -4.51 23.13
CA ASP A 292 -18.22 -3.37 22.34
C ASP A 292 -17.03 -2.79 21.56
N ALA A 293 -15.85 -2.70 22.18
CA ALA A 293 -14.61 -2.40 21.48
C ALA A 293 -14.30 -3.46 20.40
N ALA A 294 -14.43 -4.75 20.73
CA ALA A 294 -14.25 -5.82 19.74
C ALA A 294 -15.18 -5.65 18.53
N LEU A 295 -16.46 -5.38 18.76
CA LEU A 295 -17.44 -5.12 17.70
C LEU A 295 -17.08 -3.88 16.87
N ALA A 296 -16.69 -2.79 17.51
CA ALA A 296 -16.24 -1.57 16.84
C ALA A 296 -15.06 -1.84 15.87
N PHE A 297 -14.04 -2.58 16.33
CA PHE A 297 -12.89 -2.93 15.48
C PHE A 297 -13.25 -3.93 14.36
N ALA A 298 -14.17 -4.87 14.61
CA ALA A 298 -14.72 -5.72 13.55
C ALA A 298 -15.39 -4.90 12.44
N MET A 299 -16.16 -3.88 12.84
CA MET A 299 -16.83 -2.98 11.90
C MET A 299 -15.84 -2.06 11.15
N VAL A 300 -14.74 -1.64 11.78
CA VAL A 300 -13.65 -0.92 11.07
C VAL A 300 -12.97 -1.82 10.04
N PHE A 301 -12.71 -3.09 10.38
CA PHE A 301 -12.14 -4.05 9.45
C PHE A 301 -13.04 -4.24 8.22
N THR A 302 -14.35 -4.49 8.41
CA THR A 302 -15.29 -4.65 7.29
C THR A 302 -15.41 -3.37 6.45
N PHE A 303 -15.37 -2.20 7.08
CA PHE A 303 -15.31 -0.93 6.37
C PHE A 303 -14.06 -0.79 5.49
N CYS A 304 -12.88 -1.12 6.02
CA CYS A 304 -11.62 -1.09 5.28
C CYS A 304 -11.62 -2.10 4.11
N LEU A 305 -12.15 -3.30 4.34
CA LEU A 305 -12.28 -4.36 3.33
C LEU A 305 -13.11 -3.90 2.13
N ALA A 306 -14.29 -3.32 2.40
CA ALA A 306 -15.21 -2.85 1.37
C ALA A 306 -14.59 -1.76 0.47
N LEU A 307 -13.76 -0.88 1.03
CA LEU A 307 -13.11 0.21 0.30
C LEU A 307 -11.89 -0.23 -0.50
N ASN A 308 -11.09 -1.16 0.05
CA ASN A 308 -9.81 -1.52 -0.54
C ASN A 308 -9.93 -2.62 -1.61
N LYS A 309 -11.11 -3.24 -1.79
CA LYS A 309 -11.31 -4.44 -2.64
C LYS A 309 -10.27 -5.53 -2.37
N GLY A 310 -9.77 -5.59 -1.13
CA GLY A 310 -8.77 -6.55 -0.73
C GLY A 310 -9.37 -7.95 -0.63
N GLU A 311 -8.58 -8.97 -0.92
CA GLU A 311 -8.96 -10.36 -0.67
C GLU A 311 -8.33 -10.81 0.65
N TYR A 312 -9.15 -11.27 1.58
CA TYR A 312 -8.73 -11.93 2.82
C TYR A 312 -9.11 -13.41 2.72
N CYS A 313 -8.44 -14.27 3.49
CA CYS A 313 -8.81 -15.68 3.50
C CYS A 313 -10.17 -15.90 4.17
N ASP A 314 -10.92 -16.87 3.68
CA ASP A 314 -12.28 -17.18 4.17
C ASP A 314 -12.31 -17.38 5.69
N ALA A 315 -11.30 -18.04 6.27
CA ALA A 315 -11.22 -18.27 7.72
C ALA A 315 -11.20 -16.97 8.55
N VAL A 316 -10.57 -15.92 8.04
CA VAL A 316 -10.55 -14.60 8.70
C VAL A 316 -11.91 -13.92 8.60
N LEU A 317 -12.54 -14.00 7.43
CA LEU A 317 -13.88 -13.44 7.20
C LEU A 317 -14.92 -14.17 8.07
N ASP A 318 -14.84 -15.50 8.13
CA ASP A 318 -15.69 -16.33 8.98
C ASP A 318 -15.55 -15.99 10.47
N GLU A 319 -14.33 -15.69 10.95
CA GLU A 319 -14.10 -15.27 12.34
C GLU A 319 -14.74 -13.90 12.62
N VAL A 320 -14.57 -12.94 11.71
CA VAL A 320 -15.17 -11.60 11.83
C VAL A 320 -16.70 -11.71 11.83
N ASP A 321 -17.28 -12.48 10.92
CA ASP A 321 -18.73 -12.70 10.86
C ASP A 321 -19.26 -13.40 12.11
N ALA A 322 -18.50 -14.35 12.66
CA ALA A 322 -18.86 -15.02 13.91
C ALA A 322 -18.87 -14.04 15.10
N ILE A 323 -17.86 -13.16 15.22
CA ILE A 323 -17.80 -12.14 16.29
C ILE A 323 -18.92 -11.12 16.11
N LEU A 324 -19.13 -10.60 14.90
CA LEU A 324 -20.23 -9.70 14.58
C LEU A 324 -21.58 -10.32 15.01
N SER A 325 -21.82 -11.58 14.67
CA SER A 325 -23.05 -12.30 15.01
C SER A 325 -23.20 -12.55 16.51
N ASP A 326 -22.14 -12.98 17.19
CA ASP A 326 -22.16 -13.28 18.62
C ASP A 326 -22.41 -12.03 19.46
N VAL A 327 -21.65 -10.95 19.21
CA VAL A 327 -21.79 -9.71 19.98
C VAL A 327 -23.13 -9.04 19.70
N SER A 328 -23.52 -8.89 18.42
CA SER A 328 -24.79 -8.25 18.06
C SER A 328 -25.98 -8.98 18.66
N LYS A 329 -25.99 -10.31 18.65
CA LYS A 329 -27.07 -11.11 19.26
C LYS A 329 -27.12 -10.97 20.78
N LYS A 330 -25.96 -10.96 21.47
CA LYS A 330 -25.90 -10.75 22.93
C LYS A 330 -26.40 -9.37 23.34
N ARG A 331 -26.16 -8.35 22.51
CA ARG A 331 -26.56 -6.97 22.75
C ARG A 331 -27.94 -6.60 22.20
N GLY A 332 -28.51 -7.42 21.33
CA GLY A 332 -29.77 -7.12 20.65
C GLY A 332 -29.65 -6.07 19.54
N TYR A 333 -28.45 -5.90 18.99
CA TYR A 333 -28.17 -4.93 17.92
C TYR A 333 -28.66 -5.44 16.56
N THR A 334 -29.01 -4.51 15.67
CA THR A 334 -29.60 -4.82 14.36
C THR A 334 -29.04 -3.89 13.30
N PHE A 335 -28.92 -4.34 12.06
CA PHE A 335 -28.52 -3.46 10.96
C PHE A 335 -29.53 -2.34 10.75
N GLY A 336 -29.03 -1.10 10.71
CA GLY A 336 -29.81 0.11 10.54
C GLY A 336 -29.03 1.21 9.80
N GLU A 337 -29.69 2.35 9.59
CA GLU A 337 -29.01 3.55 9.13
C GLU A 337 -28.25 4.18 10.30
N LEU A 338 -27.12 4.84 10.01
CA LEU A 338 -26.37 5.57 11.03
C LEU A 338 -27.21 6.75 11.55
N VAL A 339 -27.48 6.74 12.85
CA VAL A 339 -28.11 7.86 13.55
C VAL A 339 -27.01 8.74 14.18
N GLN A 340 -27.24 10.03 14.40
CA GLN A 340 -26.24 10.92 15.02
C GLN A 340 -26.72 11.36 16.40
N ASP A 341 -26.66 10.42 17.32
CA ASP A 341 -27.14 10.49 18.69
C ASP A 341 -25.99 10.26 19.69
N TYR A 342 -26.36 10.07 20.96
CA TYR A 342 -25.42 9.92 22.06
C TYR A 342 -24.62 8.62 21.96
N ASP A 343 -25.29 7.51 21.67
CA ASP A 343 -24.67 6.20 21.45
C ASP A 343 -23.72 6.24 20.25
N THR A 344 -24.09 6.81 19.11
CA THR A 344 -23.14 6.95 18.00
C THR A 344 -21.92 7.79 18.35
N PHE A 345 -22.09 8.88 19.11
CA PHE A 345 -20.94 9.65 19.59
C PHE A 345 -20.05 8.79 20.48
N ASN A 346 -20.64 8.11 21.46
CA ASN A 346 -19.93 7.26 22.41
C ASN A 346 -19.20 6.10 21.71
N ASP A 347 -19.90 5.37 20.84
CA ASP A 347 -19.40 4.25 20.06
C ASP A 347 -18.21 4.66 19.19
N SER A 348 -18.26 5.88 18.64
CA SER A 348 -17.15 6.45 17.88
C SER A 348 -15.92 6.74 18.76
N LEU A 349 -16.09 7.03 20.05
CA LEU A 349 -14.98 7.32 20.96
C LEU A 349 -14.08 6.11 21.23
N TYR A 350 -14.58 4.87 21.12
CA TYR A 350 -13.74 3.65 21.20
C TYR A 350 -12.62 3.65 20.15
N LEU A 351 -12.86 4.31 19.02
CA LEU A 351 -12.01 4.24 17.83
C LEU A 351 -11.27 5.55 17.55
N MET A 352 -11.70 6.65 18.16
CA MET A 352 -11.16 7.98 17.89
C MET A 352 -9.88 8.22 18.71
N PRO A 353 -8.75 8.56 18.07
CA PRO A 353 -7.56 8.98 18.80
C PRO A 353 -7.82 10.28 19.59
N GLU A 354 -7.26 10.39 20.80
CA GLU A 354 -7.41 11.56 21.70
C GLU A 354 -7.19 12.90 20.99
N SER A 355 -6.25 12.94 20.05
CA SER A 355 -5.92 14.12 19.26
C SER A 355 -7.09 14.75 18.49
N MET A 356 -8.20 14.01 18.28
CA MET A 356 -9.39 14.49 17.57
C MET A 356 -10.40 15.18 18.50
N LEU A 357 -10.38 14.90 19.80
CA LEU A 357 -11.35 15.42 20.76
C LEU A 357 -11.23 16.93 20.99
N LYS A 358 -10.06 17.51 20.71
CA LYS A 358 -9.82 18.97 20.75
C LYS A 358 -10.65 19.79 19.74
N HIS A 359 -11.40 19.11 18.86
CA HIS A 359 -12.24 19.72 17.82
C HIS A 359 -13.73 19.73 18.16
N ILE A 360 -14.12 19.34 19.38
CA ILE A 360 -15.48 19.50 19.88
C ILE A 360 -15.80 21.01 19.95
N GLY A 361 -16.85 21.42 19.24
CA GLY A 361 -17.31 22.80 19.18
C GLY A 361 -18.00 23.25 20.47
N LYS A 362 -18.59 24.45 20.43
CA LYS A 362 -19.33 24.99 21.58
C LYS A 362 -20.52 24.08 21.91
N LEU A 363 -20.61 23.68 23.18
CA LEU A 363 -21.76 22.99 23.75
C LEU A 363 -22.95 23.96 23.84
N ASP A 364 -24.09 23.58 23.29
CA ASP A 364 -25.35 24.32 23.37
C ASP A 364 -26.39 23.51 24.14
N PHE A 365 -26.61 23.90 25.40
CA PHE A 365 -27.51 23.20 26.32
C PHE A 365 -28.81 23.98 26.54
N ASN A 366 -29.93 23.39 26.14
CA ASN A 366 -31.26 23.88 26.45
C ASN A 366 -31.82 23.13 27.66
N GLN A 367 -31.67 23.73 28.84
CA GLN A 367 -32.15 23.15 30.10
C GLN A 367 -33.67 22.90 30.13
N LYS A 368 -34.47 23.68 29.40
CA LYS A 368 -35.94 23.51 29.39
C LYS A 368 -36.36 22.29 28.58
N GLU A 369 -35.66 22.04 27.47
CA GLU A 369 -35.91 20.90 26.59
C GLU A 369 -35.12 19.66 27.04
N GLY A 370 -34.11 19.83 27.91
CA GLY A 370 -33.21 18.76 28.31
C GLY A 370 -32.36 18.28 27.13
N THR A 371 -32.04 19.17 26.19
CA THR A 371 -31.28 18.86 24.98
C THR A 371 -29.90 19.51 25.03
N LEU A 372 -28.88 18.77 24.67
CA LEU A 372 -27.52 19.25 24.48
C LEU A 372 -27.11 18.99 23.05
N SER A 373 -26.66 20.01 22.33
CA SER A 373 -26.11 19.83 21.00
C SER A 373 -24.70 20.37 20.91
N PHE A 374 -23.87 19.73 20.09
CA PHE A 374 -22.58 20.25 19.69
C PHE A 374 -22.18 19.73 18.32
N SER A 375 -21.32 20.49 17.64
CA SER A 375 -20.70 20.04 16.42
C SER A 375 -19.28 19.58 16.70
N LEU A 376 -18.94 18.38 16.28
CA LEU A 376 -17.57 17.94 16.13
C LEU A 376 -17.04 18.46 14.79
N ASN A 377 -16.38 19.61 14.84
CA ASN A 377 -15.83 20.26 13.66
C ASN A 377 -14.36 19.86 13.47
N CYS A 378 -14.13 18.61 13.08
CA CYS A 378 -12.78 18.16 12.76
C CYS A 378 -12.33 18.72 11.41
N LEU A 379 -11.13 19.31 11.39
CA LEU A 379 -10.44 19.70 10.15
C LEU A 379 -9.97 18.48 9.33
N SER A 380 -9.94 17.30 9.97
CA SER A 380 -9.53 16.02 9.38
C SER A 380 -10.72 15.06 9.31
N PRO A 381 -10.77 14.16 8.31
CA PRO A 381 -11.79 13.12 8.26
C PRO A 381 -11.71 12.18 9.48
N PHE A 382 -12.83 11.54 9.83
CA PHE A 382 -12.95 10.55 10.91
C PHE A 382 -14.02 9.50 10.60
N LEU A 383 -14.06 8.41 11.37
CA LEU A 383 -15.12 7.40 11.30
C LEU A 383 -16.16 7.66 12.39
N LEU A 384 -17.42 7.65 12.00
CA LEU A 384 -18.54 7.46 12.91
C LEU A 384 -18.89 5.98 12.96
N VAL A 385 -19.09 5.46 14.15
CA VAL A 385 -19.52 4.09 14.42
C VAL A 385 -20.75 4.13 15.30
N ASP A 386 -21.73 3.32 14.93
CA ASP A 386 -22.99 3.14 15.61
C ASP A 386 -23.18 1.62 15.77
N LEU A 387 -22.90 1.12 16.98
CA LEU A 387 -22.90 -0.31 17.28
C LEU A 387 -24.32 -0.87 17.27
N ALA A 388 -25.29 -0.11 17.78
CA ALA A 388 -26.69 -0.52 17.82
C ALA A 388 -27.27 -0.73 16.42
N ASN A 389 -26.89 0.13 15.47
CA ASN A 389 -27.28 0.03 14.06
C ASN A 389 -26.26 -0.73 13.18
N LEU A 390 -25.17 -1.23 13.75
CA LEU A 390 -24.07 -1.90 13.04
C LEU A 390 -23.60 -1.11 11.80
N SER A 391 -23.44 0.21 11.97
CA SER A 391 -23.13 1.14 10.88
C SER A 391 -21.79 1.85 11.09
N VAL A 392 -21.01 1.98 10.02
CA VAL A 392 -19.75 2.75 9.99
C VAL A 392 -19.74 3.70 8.82
N LYS A 393 -19.35 4.95 9.06
CA LYS A 393 -19.26 5.95 8.00
C LYS A 393 -18.07 6.88 8.18
N ARG A 394 -17.36 7.11 7.08
CA ARG A 394 -16.36 8.18 7.01
C ARG A 394 -17.02 9.55 6.85
N VAL A 395 -16.65 10.49 7.70
CA VAL A 395 -17.09 11.89 7.71
C VAL A 395 -15.93 12.80 7.35
N ASN A 396 -16.14 13.79 6.46
CA ASN A 396 -15.08 14.64 5.91
C ASN A 396 -15.14 16.12 6.33
N LYS A 397 -16.27 16.63 6.83
CA LYS A 397 -16.49 18.09 7.07
C LYS A 397 -17.05 18.42 8.45
N GLY A 398 -17.05 17.45 9.38
CA GLY A 398 -17.66 17.55 10.70
C GLY A 398 -19.00 16.81 10.81
N ALA A 399 -19.42 16.58 12.05
CA ALA A 399 -20.70 15.96 12.41
C ALA A 399 -21.36 16.79 13.53
N THR A 400 -22.70 16.83 13.56
CA THR A 400 -23.43 17.48 14.64
C THR A 400 -24.16 16.42 15.43
N PHE A 401 -23.96 16.43 16.74
CA PHE A 401 -24.60 15.52 17.67
C PHE A 401 -25.65 16.29 18.46
N VAL A 402 -26.80 15.65 18.65
CA VAL A 402 -27.88 16.13 19.51
C VAL A 402 -28.15 15.03 20.52
N PHE A 403 -27.97 15.35 21.79
CA PHE A 403 -28.26 14.49 22.91
C PHE A 403 -29.56 14.96 23.54
N ASP A 404 -30.51 14.04 23.65
CA ASP A 404 -31.73 14.24 24.39
C ASP A 404 -31.56 13.76 25.84
N ARG A 405 -32.51 14.12 26.72
CA ARG A 405 -32.56 13.66 28.12
C ARG A 405 -31.34 14.07 28.96
N VAL A 406 -30.70 15.19 28.65
CA VAL A 406 -29.64 15.76 29.49
C VAL A 406 -30.26 16.44 30.71
N ALA A 407 -29.97 15.90 31.90
CA ALA A 407 -30.49 16.39 33.17
C ALA A 407 -29.80 17.68 33.61
N SER A 408 -28.47 17.70 33.55
CA SER A 408 -27.67 18.89 33.86
C SER A 408 -26.26 18.76 33.29
N ILE A 409 -25.57 19.90 33.18
CA ILE A 409 -24.15 19.95 32.83
C ILE A 409 -23.44 20.75 33.90
N GLN A 410 -22.37 20.20 34.43
CA GLN A 410 -21.45 20.90 35.32
C GLN A 410 -20.19 21.24 34.53
N ILE A 411 -19.91 22.52 34.34
CA ILE A 411 -18.70 23.00 33.67
C ILE A 411 -17.84 23.73 34.70
N GLN A 412 -16.61 23.29 34.88
CA GLN A 412 -15.57 24.04 35.59
C GLN A 412 -14.88 24.93 34.55
N GLU A 413 -14.96 26.26 34.72
CA GLU A 413 -14.55 27.24 33.68
C GLU A 413 -13.17 26.95 33.06
N PRO A 414 -13.09 26.65 31.75
CA PRO A 414 -11.81 26.50 31.07
C PRO A 414 -11.30 27.88 30.61
N ARG A 415 -10.05 28.21 30.93
CA ARG A 415 -9.38 29.44 30.45
C ARG A 415 -8.62 29.27 29.13
N THR A 416 -8.46 28.06 28.62
CA THR A 416 -7.66 27.76 27.41
C THR A 416 -8.10 26.45 26.75
N PRO A 417 -7.86 26.25 25.44
CA PRO A 417 -8.01 24.94 24.81
C PRO A 417 -6.93 24.01 25.38
N VAL A 418 -7.34 22.93 26.03
CA VAL A 418 -6.45 21.89 26.55
C VAL A 418 -6.83 20.57 25.89
N SER A 419 -5.88 19.66 25.78
CA SER A 419 -6.19 18.27 25.44
C SER A 419 -6.91 17.63 26.64
N PHE A 420 -7.92 16.76 26.39
CA PHE A 420 -8.77 16.18 27.43
C PHE A 420 -8.89 14.65 27.30
N ASN A 421 -8.98 13.95 28.44
CA ASN A 421 -9.45 12.57 28.55
C ASN A 421 -10.96 12.56 28.77
N TYR A 422 -11.62 11.42 28.58
CA TYR A 422 -13.04 11.25 28.92
C TYR A 422 -13.26 9.96 29.72
N SER A 423 -14.34 9.91 30.49
CA SER A 423 -14.82 8.69 31.14
C SER A 423 -16.34 8.64 31.07
N ILE A 424 -16.86 7.41 31.10
CA ILE A 424 -18.28 7.15 31.17
C ILE A 424 -18.51 6.33 32.43
N ALA A 425 -19.30 6.87 33.34
CA ALA A 425 -19.65 6.18 34.57
C ALA A 425 -20.74 5.13 34.33
N GLU A 426 -20.90 4.20 35.27
CA GLU A 426 -21.95 3.16 35.21
C GLU A 426 -23.38 3.74 35.14
N ASP A 427 -23.57 4.98 35.58
CA ASP A 427 -24.85 5.69 35.50
C ASP A 427 -25.10 6.40 34.15
N GLY A 428 -24.17 6.28 33.20
CA GLY A 428 -24.23 6.88 31.88
C GLY A 428 -23.72 8.33 31.82
N SER A 429 -23.27 8.92 32.94
CA SER A 429 -22.70 10.26 32.91
C SER A 429 -21.38 10.29 32.12
N LEU A 430 -21.18 11.37 31.36
CA LEU A 430 -19.99 11.58 30.54
C LEU A 430 -19.15 12.69 31.16
N SER A 431 -17.94 12.36 31.59
CA SER A 431 -16.99 13.29 32.18
C SER A 431 -15.80 13.54 31.24
N PHE A 432 -15.37 14.79 31.14
CA PHE A 432 -14.17 15.22 30.42
C PHE A 432 -13.15 15.75 31.43
N TYR A 433 -11.90 15.34 31.30
CA TYR A 433 -10.80 15.64 32.23
C TYR A 433 -9.68 16.32 31.50
N ARG A 434 -8.95 17.21 32.17
CA ARG A 434 -7.66 17.66 31.62
C ARG A 434 -6.66 16.50 31.70
N LEU A 435 -5.75 16.40 30.72
CA LEU A 435 -4.61 15.49 30.85
C LEU A 435 -3.87 15.79 32.17
N ASP A 436 -3.63 14.73 32.95
CA ASP A 436 -2.99 14.73 34.27
C ASP A 436 -3.79 15.37 35.43
N GLU A 437 -5.12 15.49 35.32
CA GLU A 437 -6.00 15.93 36.42
C GLU A 437 -7.09 14.87 36.74
N ASP A 438 -7.33 14.64 38.03
CA ASP A 438 -8.35 13.70 38.51
C ASP A 438 -9.77 14.30 38.53
N ASP A 439 -9.87 15.63 38.43
CA ASP A 439 -11.15 16.36 38.47
C ASP A 439 -11.65 16.67 37.04
N PRO A 440 -12.93 16.38 36.72
CA PRO A 440 -13.47 16.64 35.40
C PRO A 440 -13.74 18.13 35.18
N ILE A 441 -13.28 18.65 34.03
CA ILE A 441 -13.57 20.02 33.56
C ILE A 441 -15.03 20.18 33.12
N ALA A 442 -15.67 19.10 32.67
CA ALA A 442 -17.09 19.07 32.36
C ALA A 442 -17.67 17.69 32.67
N THR A 443 -18.85 17.63 33.28
CA THR A 443 -19.61 16.40 33.44
C THR A 443 -21.05 16.61 32.98
N ILE A 444 -21.51 15.73 32.08
CA ILE A 444 -22.86 15.71 31.53
C ILE A 444 -23.63 14.58 32.22
N TYR A 445 -24.74 14.92 32.84
CA TYR A 445 -25.62 13.96 33.51
C TYR A 445 -26.84 13.70 32.65
N PHE A 446 -27.16 12.44 32.40
CA PHE A 446 -28.33 12.01 31.64
C PHE A 446 -29.44 11.55 32.59
N LYS A 447 -30.71 11.74 32.19
CA LYS A 447 -31.85 11.20 32.93
C LYS A 447 -31.93 9.69 32.73
N LYS A 448 -32.16 8.94 33.82
CA LYS A 448 -32.42 7.49 33.72
C LYS A 448 -33.76 7.22 33.05
N ASP A 449 -33.87 6.06 32.41
CA ASP A 449 -35.14 5.58 31.85
C ASP A 449 -36.24 5.58 32.94
N GLY A 450 -37.27 6.40 32.72
CA GLY A 450 -38.43 6.51 33.61
C GLY A 450 -38.39 7.68 34.61
N GLU A 451 -37.33 8.48 34.66
CA GLU A 451 -37.28 9.72 35.46
C GLU A 451 -37.74 10.94 34.63
N GLN A 452 -38.66 11.73 35.18
CA GLN A 452 -39.17 12.96 34.54
C GLN A 452 -38.16 14.10 34.55
#